data_AF-A0AA37M6G2-F1
#
_entry.id   AF-A0AA37M6G2-F1
#
_cell.length_a   1.000
_cell.length_b   1.000
_cell.length_c   1.000
_cell.angle_alpha   90.00
_cell.angle_beta   90.00
_cell.angle_gamma   90.00
#
_symmetry.space_group_name_H-M   'P 1'
#
loop_
_entity.id
_entity.type
_entity.pdbx_description
1 polymer ?
#
loop_
_entity_poly.entity_id
_entity_poly.type
_entity_poly.pdbx_seq_one_letter_code
_entity_poly.pdbx_strand_id
1 'polypeptide(L)'
;MRWQAIYDEVRHRHASGEPLLGIAHAMGLARATVRKYATAETFPARLPHGAGPSLLDPHVVYLAGRIDEGRENAMALWREIRERGYPGTSRQVHRFVAERRTRPVRSGCKPRYAKDSASKPRVSEAPLPPARQLAWLLVQPTSVLDEGEAAVVSHVEQDDTAWTVMDLARRFTALVLAAGKGKTAADDQNADPAADIAAWITQARTCDAPAIATFASGVDAVIAAVWDALTEPWSSGQAEGQVNRLKLIKRQCYGRAGLELLKRRMVLAARSTQNEHEPFLLSLRG
;
A
#
# COMPACT_ATOMS: atom_id res chain seq x y z
N MET A 1 20.66 -14.84 16.91
CA MET A 1 21.27 -16.16 17.21
C MET A 1 21.36 -17.08 15.99
N ARG A 2 20.36 -17.17 15.09
CA ARG A 2 20.38 -18.07 13.90
C ARG A 2 21.61 -17.94 12.97
N TRP A 3 22.18 -16.76 12.81
CA TRP A 3 23.32 -16.54 11.89
C TRP A 3 24.68 -17.02 12.42
N GLN A 4 24.82 -17.12 13.75
CA GLN A 4 26.05 -17.59 14.38
C GLN A 4 26.19 -19.10 14.20
N ALA A 5 25.10 -19.85 14.42
CA ALA A 5 25.05 -21.28 14.13
C ALA A 5 25.37 -21.62 12.67
N ILE A 6 24.90 -20.80 11.71
CA ILE A 6 25.22 -20.98 10.28
C ILE A 6 26.73 -20.74 10.01
N TYR A 7 27.35 -19.79 10.71
CA TYR A 7 28.78 -19.52 10.57
C TYR A 7 29.63 -20.66 11.13
N ASP A 8 29.28 -21.18 12.31
CA ASP A 8 29.99 -22.28 12.96
C ASP A 8 29.90 -23.56 12.11
N GLU A 9 28.74 -23.85 11.54
CA GLU A 9 28.52 -25.00 10.66
C GLU A 9 29.32 -24.89 9.35
N VAL A 10 29.38 -23.70 8.72
CA VAL A 10 30.23 -23.48 7.53
C VAL A 10 31.72 -23.70 7.86
N ARG A 11 32.17 -23.26 9.05
CA ARG A 11 33.56 -23.44 9.50
C ARG A 11 33.86 -24.90 9.79
N HIS A 12 32.92 -25.63 10.39
CA HIS A 12 33.06 -27.06 10.66
C HIS A 12 33.21 -27.86 9.36
N ARG A 13 32.31 -27.67 8.38
CA ARG A 13 32.39 -28.37 7.09
C ARG A 13 33.62 -28.02 6.26
N HIS A 14 34.04 -26.76 6.32
CA HIS A 14 35.28 -26.34 5.67
C HIS A 14 36.53 -26.96 6.33
N ALA A 15 36.55 -27.08 7.66
CA ALA A 15 37.62 -27.75 8.39
C ALA A 15 37.67 -29.25 8.10
N SER A 16 36.52 -29.88 7.83
CA SER A 16 36.41 -31.27 7.37
C SER A 16 36.84 -31.49 5.91
N GLY A 17 37.29 -30.44 5.20
CA GLY A 17 37.85 -30.54 3.84
C GLY A 17 36.82 -30.49 2.72
N GLU A 18 35.55 -30.17 3.00
CA GLU A 18 34.53 -30.05 1.95
C GLU A 18 34.81 -28.84 1.03
N PRO A 19 34.62 -28.99 -0.30
CA PRO A 19 34.79 -27.87 -1.22
C PRO A 19 33.72 -26.80 -0.98
N LEU A 20 34.12 -25.52 -1.06
CA LEU A 20 33.23 -24.36 -0.81
C LEU A 20 31.91 -24.38 -1.61
N LEU A 21 31.91 -24.97 -2.81
CA LEU A 21 30.72 -25.15 -3.64
C LEU A 21 29.77 -26.23 -3.09
N GLY A 22 30.30 -27.32 -2.53
CA GLY A 22 29.52 -28.37 -1.88
C GLY A 22 28.81 -27.83 -0.63
N ILE A 23 29.52 -27.07 0.19
CA ILE A 23 28.96 -26.41 1.38
C ILE A 23 27.85 -25.41 0.98
N ALA A 24 28.07 -24.64 -0.09
CA ALA A 24 27.09 -23.69 -0.62
C ALA A 24 25.77 -24.38 -1.04
N HIS A 25 25.86 -25.49 -1.77
CA HIS A 25 24.68 -26.24 -2.21
C HIS A 25 23.98 -26.94 -1.03
N ALA A 26 24.74 -27.56 -0.12
CA ALA A 26 24.17 -28.30 1.01
C ALA A 26 23.46 -27.40 2.02
N MET A 27 23.94 -26.16 2.21
CA MET A 27 23.36 -25.21 3.17
C MET A 27 22.43 -24.17 2.52
N GLY A 28 22.27 -24.19 1.20
CA GLY A 28 21.48 -23.19 0.46
C GLY A 28 22.03 -21.77 0.58
N LEU A 29 23.36 -21.63 0.71
CA LEU A 29 24.03 -20.34 0.89
C LEU A 29 24.76 -19.91 -0.38
N ALA A 30 24.79 -18.60 -0.65
CA ALA A 30 25.60 -18.08 -1.74
C ALA A 30 27.09 -18.40 -1.53
N ARG A 31 27.79 -18.86 -2.59
CA ARG A 31 29.23 -19.18 -2.55
C ARG A 31 30.09 -18.07 -1.95
N ALA A 32 29.74 -16.81 -2.20
CA ALA A 32 30.44 -15.65 -1.64
C ALA A 32 30.33 -15.57 -0.10
N THR A 33 29.17 -15.93 0.44
CA THR A 33 28.90 -15.98 1.89
C THR A 33 29.66 -17.12 2.54
N VAL A 34 29.66 -18.31 1.92
CA VAL A 34 30.42 -19.47 2.39
C VAL A 34 31.91 -19.16 2.41
N ARG A 35 32.45 -18.59 1.32
CA ARG A 35 33.84 -18.14 1.26
C ARG A 35 34.16 -17.14 2.38
N LYS A 36 33.31 -16.13 2.56
CA LYS A 36 33.47 -15.11 3.62
C LYS A 36 33.51 -15.74 5.02
N TYR A 37 32.63 -16.69 5.30
CA TYR A 37 32.55 -17.35 6.61
C TYR A 37 33.70 -18.34 6.82
N ALA A 38 34.11 -19.06 5.78
CA ALA A 38 35.25 -19.98 5.84
C ALA A 38 36.58 -19.26 6.13
N THR A 39 36.77 -18.04 5.60
CA THR A 39 38.02 -17.27 5.77
C THR A 39 38.01 -16.32 6.97
N ALA A 40 36.86 -16.02 7.57
CA ALA A 40 36.79 -15.08 8.68
C ALA A 40 37.19 -15.73 10.00
N GLU A 41 38.14 -15.13 10.73
CA GLU A 41 38.60 -15.59 12.05
C GLU A 41 37.55 -15.38 13.15
N THR A 42 36.67 -14.39 12.98
CA THR A 42 35.57 -14.08 13.89
C THR A 42 34.26 -13.93 13.13
N PHE A 43 33.13 -14.20 13.80
CA PHE A 43 31.81 -14.08 13.18
C PHE A 43 31.59 -12.65 12.68
N PRO A 44 31.42 -12.43 11.35
CA PRO A 44 31.22 -11.10 10.81
C PRO A 44 29.75 -10.68 11.03
N ALA A 45 29.44 -10.34 12.29
CA ALA A 45 28.13 -9.83 12.67
C ALA A 45 27.80 -8.61 11.81
N ARG A 46 26.59 -8.61 11.24
CA ARG A 46 26.06 -7.41 10.59
C ARG A 46 25.84 -6.36 11.67
N LEU A 47 26.83 -5.49 11.85
CA LEU A 47 26.64 -4.24 12.57
C LEU A 47 25.44 -3.53 11.91
N PRO A 48 24.44 -3.07 12.68
CA PRO A 48 23.47 -2.13 12.15
C PRO A 48 24.27 -1.00 11.48
N HIS A 49 23.85 -0.54 10.30
CA HIS A 49 24.35 0.74 9.80
C HIS A 49 23.83 1.82 10.76
N GLY A 50 24.56 2.02 11.86
CA GLY A 50 24.41 3.18 12.71
C GLY A 50 25.00 4.38 12.00
N ALA A 51 24.35 5.53 12.15
CA ALA A 51 24.88 6.80 11.69
C ALA A 51 26.33 6.90 12.18
N GLY A 52 27.29 6.92 11.25
CA GLY A 52 28.67 7.28 11.58
C GLY A 52 28.71 8.68 12.22
N PRO A 53 29.85 9.07 12.81
CA PRO A 53 29.97 10.34 13.49
C PRO A 53 29.45 11.45 12.57
N SER A 54 28.42 12.15 13.03
CA SER A 54 27.80 13.21 12.27
C SER A 54 28.64 14.48 12.43
N LEU A 55 28.69 15.32 11.39
CA LEU A 55 29.34 16.64 11.48
C LEU A 55 28.78 17.52 12.61
N LEU A 56 27.60 17.17 13.14
CA LEU A 56 26.95 17.87 14.23
C LEU A 56 27.46 17.43 15.60
N ASP A 57 28.05 16.23 15.72
CA ASP A 57 28.40 15.60 17.01
C ASP A 57 29.27 16.49 17.91
N PRO A 58 30.29 17.22 17.41
CA PRO A 58 31.07 18.15 18.24
C PRO A 58 30.27 19.31 18.82
N HIS A 59 29.14 19.66 18.21
CA HIS A 59 28.29 20.79 18.59
C HIS A 59 26.99 20.37 19.30
N VAL A 60 26.73 19.07 19.45
CA VAL A 60 25.50 18.53 20.09
C VAL A 60 25.37 19.01 21.54
N VAL A 61 26.46 19.01 22.30
CA VAL A 61 26.45 19.45 23.72
C VAL A 61 26.06 20.92 23.84
N TYR A 62 26.61 21.77 22.97
CA TYR A 62 26.28 23.19 22.93
C TYR A 62 24.82 23.43 22.53
N LEU A 63 24.34 22.72 21.49
CA LEU A 63 22.96 22.83 21.03
C LEU A 63 21.97 22.35 22.09
N ALA A 64 22.29 21.29 22.84
CA ALA A 64 21.45 20.79 23.92
C ALA A 64 21.31 21.83 25.04
N GLY A 65 22.42 22.41 25.52
CA GLY A 65 22.37 23.46 26.56
C GLY A 65 21.54 24.69 26.13
N ARG A 66 21.62 25.08 24.86
CA ARG A 66 20.81 26.19 24.32
C ARG A 66 19.32 25.87 24.21
N ILE A 67 18.97 24.61 23.96
CA ILE A 67 17.57 24.16 23.94
C ILE A 67 17.03 24.13 25.37
N ASP A 68 17.82 23.69 26.34
CA ASP A 68 17.45 23.71 27.77
C ASP A 68 17.26 25.13 28.31
N GLU A 69 18.00 26.11 27.78
CA GLU A 69 17.78 27.56 28.00
C GLU A 69 16.51 28.12 27.32
N GLY A 70 15.75 27.29 26.60
CA GLY A 70 14.50 27.66 25.92
C GLY A 70 14.68 28.30 24.54
N ARG A 71 15.89 28.29 23.96
CA ARG A 71 16.15 28.85 22.62
C ARG A 71 15.86 27.82 21.53
N GLU A 72 14.61 27.69 21.11
CA GLU A 72 14.16 26.69 20.12
C GLU A 72 14.23 27.13 18.64
N ASN A 73 14.80 28.32 18.35
CA ASN A 73 14.95 28.83 16.99
C ASN A 73 16.16 28.19 16.28
N ALA A 74 15.88 27.17 15.47
CA ALA A 74 16.91 26.40 14.76
C ALA A 74 17.80 27.22 13.82
N MET A 75 17.29 28.31 13.24
CA MET A 75 18.10 29.20 12.38
C MET A 75 19.08 30.04 13.18
N ALA A 76 18.69 30.48 14.38
CA ALA A 76 19.60 31.19 15.29
C ALA A 76 20.70 30.25 15.78
N LEU A 77 20.34 29.05 16.20
CA LEU A 77 21.29 28.01 16.62
C LEU A 77 22.27 27.62 15.50
N TRP A 78 21.80 27.53 14.26
CA TRP A 78 22.67 27.25 13.12
C TRP A 78 23.70 28.36 12.87
N ARG A 79 23.31 29.64 13.01
CA ARG A 79 24.26 30.76 12.88
C ARG A 79 25.32 30.72 13.98
N GLU A 80 24.91 30.48 15.22
CA GLU A 80 25.83 30.39 16.36
C GLU A 80 26.86 29.26 16.21
N ILE A 81 26.45 28.08 15.72
CA ILE A 81 27.42 26.98 15.52
C ILE A 81 28.28 27.20 14.28
N ARG A 82 27.77 27.90 13.25
CA ARG A 82 28.55 28.25 12.05
C ARG A 82 29.70 29.20 12.39
N GLU A 83 29.48 30.16 13.29
CA GLU A 83 30.53 31.02 13.83
C GLU A 83 31.57 30.24 14.64
N ARG A 84 31.17 29.11 15.24
CA ARG A 84 32.04 28.19 15.98
C ARG A 84 32.73 27.14 15.10
N GLY A 85 32.67 27.30 13.77
CA GLY A 85 33.36 26.45 12.82
C GLY A 85 32.56 25.26 12.28
N TYR A 86 31.24 25.23 12.44
CA TYR A 86 30.41 24.17 11.86
C TYR A 86 30.32 24.28 10.33
N PRO A 87 30.79 23.25 9.57
CA PRO A 87 30.78 23.28 8.10
C PRO A 87 29.46 22.74 7.49
N GLY A 88 28.51 22.29 8.31
CA GLY A 88 27.31 21.61 7.84
C GLY A 88 26.12 22.53 7.52
N THR A 89 25.05 21.91 7.03
CA THR A 89 23.85 22.63 6.56
C THR A 89 22.87 22.93 7.69
N SER A 90 22.10 24.02 7.54
CA SER A 90 21.01 24.40 8.46
C SER A 90 19.97 23.30 8.64
N ARG A 91 19.80 22.45 7.62
CA ARG A 91 18.87 21.31 7.62
C ARG A 91 19.20 20.27 8.69
N GLN A 92 20.48 20.05 9.01
CA GLN A 92 20.89 19.13 10.08
C GLN A 92 20.53 19.69 11.46
N VAL A 93 20.72 20.99 11.68
CA VAL A 93 20.32 21.67 12.91
C VAL A 93 18.80 21.71 13.05
N HIS A 94 18.07 21.99 11.97
CA HIS A 94 16.61 21.94 11.96
C HIS A 94 16.08 20.56 12.37
N ARG A 95 16.71 19.49 11.89
CA ARG A 95 16.35 18.11 12.27
C ARG A 95 16.63 17.86 13.76
N PHE A 96 17.84 18.20 14.22
CA PHE A 96 18.25 18.04 15.62
C PHE A 96 17.34 18.79 16.58
N VAL A 97 16.98 20.03 16.25
CA VAL A 97 16.07 20.85 17.07
C VAL A 97 14.65 20.29 17.00
N ALA A 98 14.15 19.89 15.81
CA ALA A 98 12.80 19.34 15.67
C ALA A 98 12.56 18.08 16.51
N GLU A 99 13.58 17.23 16.69
CA GLU A 99 13.52 16.04 17.56
C GLU A 99 13.47 16.37 19.06
N ARG A 100 13.83 17.60 19.44
CA ARG A 100 14.01 18.03 20.85
C ARG A 100 13.17 19.23 21.26
N ARG A 101 12.21 19.67 20.42
CA ARG A 101 11.31 20.77 20.75
C ARG A 101 10.26 20.37 21.78
N THR A 102 9.97 21.28 22.70
CA THR A 102 8.91 21.12 23.69
C THR A 102 7.53 21.51 23.16
N ARG A 103 7.46 22.30 22.07
CA ARG A 103 6.20 22.74 21.44
C ARG A 103 6.06 22.27 19.99
N PRO A 104 4.88 21.78 19.56
CA PRO A 104 4.62 21.48 18.17
C PRO A 104 4.56 22.77 17.34
N VAL A 105 5.20 22.75 16.17
CA VAL A 105 5.18 23.87 15.22
C VAL A 105 3.76 23.99 14.63
N ARG A 106 3.18 25.19 14.67
CA ARG A 106 1.82 25.49 14.14
C ARG A 106 1.70 25.33 12.62
N SER A 107 2.81 25.30 11.88
CA SER A 107 2.85 25.03 10.43
C SER A 107 4.23 24.56 9.98
N GLY A 108 4.32 23.37 9.41
CA GLY A 108 5.49 22.91 8.65
C GLY A 108 5.93 21.49 8.96
N CYS A 109 5.65 20.57 8.02
CA CYS A 109 6.16 19.20 7.88
C CYS A 109 6.18 18.34 9.17
N LYS A 110 5.21 17.42 9.27
CA LYS A 110 5.30 16.27 10.17
C LYS A 110 6.65 15.54 9.93
N PRO A 111 7.44 15.23 10.97
CA PRO A 111 8.69 14.50 10.81
C PRO A 111 8.39 13.14 10.17
N ARG A 112 8.99 12.87 9.01
CA ARG A 112 8.74 11.65 8.22
C ARG A 112 9.41 10.39 8.80
N TYR A 113 9.81 10.42 10.08
CA TYR A 113 10.41 9.30 10.80
C TYR A 113 10.32 9.56 12.32
N ALA A 114 9.11 9.78 12.84
CA ALA A 114 8.88 9.51 14.26
C ALA A 114 8.79 7.99 14.38
N LYS A 115 9.89 7.34 14.78
CA LYS A 115 9.83 5.95 15.22
C LYS A 115 8.98 5.98 16.48
N ASP A 116 7.76 5.45 16.39
CA ASP A 116 6.78 5.42 17.47
C ASP A 116 7.47 4.96 18.76
N SER A 117 7.73 5.93 19.64
CA SER A 117 8.17 5.66 20.99
C SER A 117 6.93 5.22 21.74
N ALA A 118 6.76 3.90 21.81
CA ALA A 118 6.01 3.15 22.82
C ALA A 118 4.94 3.98 23.55
N SER A 119 3.88 4.37 22.85
CA SER A 119 2.63 4.67 23.53
C SER A 119 2.01 3.33 23.91
N LYS A 120 1.68 3.23 25.20
CA LYS A 120 1.02 2.13 25.91
C LYS A 120 0.02 1.40 24.99
N PRO A 121 -0.08 0.06 24.98
CA PRO A 121 -1.05 -0.64 24.14
C PRO A 121 -2.44 -0.13 24.51
N ARG A 122 -3.04 0.64 23.61
CA ARG A 122 -4.48 0.88 23.61
C ARG A 122 -5.14 -0.47 23.48
N VAL A 123 -6.20 -0.65 24.25
CA VAL A 123 -7.08 -1.82 24.26
C VAL A 123 -7.29 -2.29 22.83
N SER A 124 -7.09 -3.59 22.63
CA SER A 124 -7.16 -4.29 21.36
C SER A 124 -8.56 -4.20 20.75
N GLU A 125 -8.85 -3.10 20.07
CA GLU A 125 -9.72 -3.14 18.90
C GLU A 125 -8.90 -3.75 17.77
N ALA A 126 -9.42 -4.80 17.15
CA ALA A 126 -8.78 -5.39 15.98
C ALA A 126 -8.46 -4.27 14.98
N PRO A 127 -7.23 -4.18 14.45
CA PRO A 127 -6.89 -3.12 13.52
C PRO A 127 -7.83 -3.16 12.32
N LEU A 128 -8.41 -2.01 11.97
CA LEU A 128 -9.29 -1.91 10.81
C LEU A 128 -8.55 -2.45 9.56
N PRO A 129 -9.23 -3.23 8.70
CA PRO A 129 -8.66 -3.69 7.44
C PRO A 129 -8.17 -2.52 6.57
N PRO A 130 -7.24 -2.78 5.63
CA PRO A 130 -6.83 -1.77 4.66
C PRO A 130 -8.05 -1.22 3.90
N ALA A 131 -8.04 0.07 3.57
CA ALA A 131 -9.19 0.80 3.04
C ALA A 131 -9.89 0.12 1.84
N ARG A 132 -9.12 -0.54 0.96
CA ARG A 132 -9.69 -1.27 -0.20
C ARG A 132 -10.47 -2.52 0.22
N GLN A 133 -9.98 -3.24 1.22
CA GLN A 133 -10.65 -4.41 1.77
C GLN A 133 -11.91 -3.97 2.52
N LEU A 134 -11.79 -2.93 3.35
CA LEU A 134 -12.92 -2.35 4.07
C LEU A 134 -14.02 -1.88 3.10
N ALA A 135 -13.68 -1.13 2.05
CA ALA A 135 -14.65 -0.73 1.02
C ALA A 135 -15.40 -1.91 0.39
N TRP A 136 -14.72 -3.04 0.17
CA TRP A 136 -15.35 -4.24 -0.38
C TRP A 136 -16.29 -4.93 0.62
N LEU A 137 -15.90 -5.00 1.90
CA LEU A 137 -16.75 -5.55 2.96
C LEU A 137 -18.03 -4.72 3.17
N LEU A 138 -17.91 -3.39 3.08
CA LEU A 138 -19.05 -2.51 3.30
C LEU A 138 -20.11 -2.57 2.19
N VAL A 139 -19.72 -2.87 0.94
CA VAL A 139 -20.64 -2.95 -0.21
C VAL A 139 -21.30 -4.33 -0.35
N GLN A 140 -20.70 -5.38 0.23
CA GLN A 140 -21.25 -6.73 0.15
C GLN A 140 -22.54 -6.91 0.96
N PRO A 141 -23.43 -7.84 0.55
CA PRO A 141 -24.56 -8.25 1.38
C PRO A 141 -24.06 -8.83 2.70
N THR A 142 -24.69 -8.45 3.81
CA THR A 142 -24.32 -8.89 5.16
C THR A 142 -24.40 -10.41 5.35
N SER A 143 -25.14 -11.11 4.49
CA SER A 143 -25.28 -12.58 4.49
C SER A 143 -24.03 -13.34 4.04
N VAL A 144 -23.04 -12.65 3.44
CA VAL A 144 -21.81 -13.26 2.89
C VAL A 144 -20.60 -13.04 3.81
N LEU A 145 -20.73 -12.18 4.81
CA LEU A 145 -19.63 -11.78 5.71
C LEU A 145 -19.39 -12.84 6.79
N ASP A 146 -18.12 -13.11 7.09
CA ASP A 146 -17.72 -13.89 8.26
C ASP A 146 -17.98 -13.11 9.57
N GLU A 147 -18.04 -13.80 10.72
CA GLU A 147 -18.37 -13.21 12.02
C GLU A 147 -17.43 -12.05 12.38
N GLY A 148 -16.13 -12.18 12.06
CA GLY A 148 -15.14 -11.12 12.24
C GLY A 148 -15.33 -9.93 11.29
N GLU A 149 -15.75 -10.17 10.05
CA GLU A 149 -15.99 -9.12 9.06
C GLU A 149 -17.30 -8.38 9.34
N ALA A 150 -18.34 -9.10 9.77
CA ALA A 150 -19.61 -8.54 10.23
C ALA A 150 -19.40 -7.62 11.44
N ALA A 151 -18.57 -8.01 12.41
CA ALA A 151 -18.23 -7.16 13.56
C ALA A 151 -17.55 -5.84 13.14
N VAL A 152 -16.65 -5.89 12.14
CA VAL A 152 -16.01 -4.67 11.59
C VAL A 152 -17.05 -3.78 10.89
N VAL A 153 -17.94 -4.36 10.08
CA VAL A 153 -19.02 -3.63 9.42
C VAL A 153 -19.95 -2.97 10.44
N SER A 154 -20.40 -3.71 11.45
CA SER A 154 -21.26 -3.18 12.52
C SER A 154 -20.57 -2.09 13.34
N HIS A 155 -19.25 -2.16 13.52
CA HIS A 155 -18.50 -1.10 14.18
C HIS A 155 -18.44 0.18 13.33
N VAL A 156 -18.22 0.05 12.01
CA VAL A 156 -18.21 1.21 11.09
C VAL A 156 -19.61 1.82 10.94
N GLU A 157 -20.67 1.01 10.97
CA GLU A 157 -22.07 1.46 10.92
C GLU A 157 -22.50 2.27 12.16
N GLN A 158 -21.69 2.34 13.23
CA GLN A 158 -21.96 3.19 14.39
C GLN A 158 -21.84 4.69 14.08
N ASP A 159 -21.15 5.06 13.00
CA ASP A 159 -21.07 6.44 12.53
C ASP A 159 -22.19 6.72 11.52
N ASP A 160 -23.06 7.69 11.81
CA ASP A 160 -24.20 8.09 10.98
C ASP A 160 -23.78 8.46 9.54
N THR A 161 -22.61 9.09 9.39
CA THR A 161 -22.09 9.47 8.07
C THR A 161 -21.67 8.25 7.28
N ALA A 162 -20.98 7.31 7.95
CA ALA A 162 -20.54 6.06 7.33
C ALA A 162 -21.74 5.20 6.94
N TRP A 163 -22.74 5.07 7.83
CA TRP A 163 -23.98 4.36 7.56
C TRP A 163 -24.70 4.89 6.32
N THR A 164 -24.86 6.22 6.22
CA THR A 164 -25.53 6.87 5.07
C THR A 164 -24.80 6.57 3.75
N VAL A 165 -23.47 6.65 3.76
CA VAL A 165 -22.65 6.32 2.58
C VAL A 165 -22.81 4.86 2.18
N MET A 166 -22.82 3.95 3.17
CA MET A 166 -22.96 2.52 2.94
C MET A 166 -24.34 2.14 2.41
N ASP A 167 -25.42 2.70 2.97
CA ASP A 167 -26.78 2.49 2.48
C ASP A 167 -26.90 2.90 1.01
N LEU A 168 -26.42 4.11 0.68
CA LEU A 168 -26.43 4.60 -0.70
C LEU A 168 -25.62 3.70 -1.64
N ALA A 169 -24.44 3.23 -1.22
CA ALA A 169 -23.60 2.35 -2.03
C ALA A 169 -24.24 0.95 -2.25
N ARG A 170 -24.86 0.38 -1.20
CA ARG A 170 -25.57 -0.90 -1.29
C ARG A 170 -26.81 -0.80 -2.17
N ARG A 171 -27.61 0.25 -2.00
CA ARG A 171 -28.80 0.52 -2.84
C ARG A 171 -28.44 0.71 -4.30
N PHE A 172 -27.39 1.48 -4.61
CA PHE A 172 -26.89 1.61 -5.99
C PHE A 172 -26.50 0.26 -6.58
N THR A 173 -25.75 -0.54 -5.83
CA THR A 173 -25.33 -1.89 -6.27
C THR A 173 -26.53 -2.78 -6.56
N ALA A 174 -27.55 -2.76 -5.70
CA ALA A 174 -28.80 -3.49 -5.91
C ALA A 174 -29.54 -3.03 -7.17
N LEU A 175 -29.65 -1.72 -7.40
CA LEU A 175 -30.28 -1.15 -8.60
C LEU A 175 -29.54 -1.55 -9.89
N VAL A 176 -28.21 -1.47 -9.89
CA VAL A 176 -27.38 -1.87 -11.03
C VAL A 176 -27.49 -3.37 -11.30
N LEU A 177 -27.53 -4.21 -10.27
CA LEU A 177 -27.70 -5.66 -10.43
C LEU A 177 -29.10 -6.02 -10.92
N ALA A 178 -30.13 -5.32 -10.44
CA ALA A 178 -31.51 -5.49 -10.90
C ALA A 178 -31.69 -5.04 -12.36
N ALA A 179 -30.93 -4.03 -12.80
CA ALA A 179 -30.91 -3.56 -14.18
C ALA A 179 -30.06 -4.45 -15.10
N GLY A 180 -28.97 -5.05 -14.60
CA GLY A 180 -27.89 -5.66 -15.39
C GLY A 180 -27.97 -7.18 -15.64
N LYS A 181 -29.10 -7.86 -15.41
CA LYS A 181 -29.27 -9.28 -15.75
C LYS A 181 -30.58 -9.50 -16.50
N GLY A 182 -30.52 -10.34 -17.55
CA GLY A 182 -31.65 -10.75 -18.36
C GLY A 182 -32.84 -11.16 -17.49
N LYS A 183 -33.86 -10.31 -17.48
CA LYS A 183 -35.16 -10.58 -16.87
C LYS A 183 -35.72 -11.86 -17.48
N THR A 184 -35.75 -12.95 -16.71
CA THR A 184 -36.76 -13.99 -16.93
C THR A 184 -38.11 -13.35 -16.63
N ALA A 185 -39.02 -13.43 -17.60
CA ALA A 185 -40.27 -12.68 -17.72
C ALA A 185 -41.34 -12.98 -16.64
N ALA A 186 -40.97 -13.44 -15.44
CA ALA A 186 -41.89 -14.05 -14.48
C ALA A 186 -42.08 -13.30 -13.15
N ASP A 187 -41.22 -12.34 -12.77
CA ASP A 187 -41.41 -11.61 -11.51
C ASP A 187 -41.84 -10.16 -11.77
N ASP A 188 -43.16 -10.00 -11.67
CA ASP A 188 -44.02 -8.86 -11.37
C ASP A 188 -43.62 -7.42 -11.72
N GLN A 189 -44.66 -6.77 -12.26
CA GLN A 189 -44.86 -5.37 -12.59
C GLN A 189 -44.31 -4.37 -11.54
N ASN A 190 -43.85 -3.22 -12.08
CA ASN A 190 -43.92 -1.87 -11.49
C ASN A 190 -42.64 -1.19 -10.97
N ALA A 191 -41.44 -1.78 -11.08
CA ALA A 191 -40.20 -1.02 -10.88
C ALA A 191 -39.72 -0.45 -12.23
N ASP A 192 -39.80 0.87 -12.39
CA ASP A 192 -39.10 1.58 -13.47
C ASP A 192 -37.65 1.81 -13.00
N PRO A 193 -36.69 0.98 -13.43
CA PRO A 193 -35.33 1.07 -12.92
C PRO A 193 -34.66 2.41 -13.33
N ALA A 194 -35.18 3.09 -14.36
CA ALA A 194 -34.78 4.44 -14.74
C ALA A 194 -35.21 5.48 -13.70
N ALA A 195 -36.47 5.43 -13.27
CA ALA A 195 -36.97 6.27 -12.20
C ALA A 195 -36.24 6.01 -10.87
N ASP A 196 -35.98 4.74 -10.54
CA ASP A 196 -35.30 4.36 -9.29
C ASP A 196 -33.85 4.86 -9.25
N ILE A 197 -33.11 4.74 -10.35
CA ILE A 197 -31.74 5.27 -10.45
C ILE A 197 -31.76 6.80 -10.40
N ALA A 198 -32.70 7.47 -11.07
CA ALA A 198 -32.83 8.93 -11.02
C ALA A 198 -33.15 9.44 -9.60
N ALA A 199 -34.05 8.74 -8.88
CA ALA A 199 -34.35 9.02 -7.49
C ALA A 199 -33.12 8.83 -6.59
N TRP A 200 -32.37 7.75 -6.80
CA TRP A 200 -31.12 7.50 -6.10
C TRP A 200 -30.07 8.60 -6.36
N ILE A 201 -29.89 9.04 -7.61
CA ILE A 201 -28.96 10.14 -7.96
C ILE A 201 -29.35 11.41 -7.22
N THR A 202 -30.64 11.74 -7.19
CA THR A 202 -31.16 12.93 -6.50
C THR A 202 -30.82 12.87 -5.00
N GLN A 203 -31.07 11.73 -4.35
CA GLN A 203 -30.74 11.53 -2.94
C GLN A 203 -29.23 11.60 -2.69
N ALA A 204 -28.42 10.92 -3.51
CA ALA A 204 -26.97 10.86 -3.37
C ALA A 204 -26.29 12.23 -3.54
N ARG A 205 -26.84 13.13 -4.35
CA ARG A 205 -26.36 14.51 -4.52
C ARG A 205 -26.57 15.39 -3.29
N THR A 206 -27.57 15.06 -2.45
CA THR A 206 -27.85 15.78 -1.19
C THR A 206 -27.11 15.21 0.02
N CYS A 207 -26.33 14.14 -0.16
CA CYS A 207 -25.57 13.52 0.92
C CYS A 207 -24.44 14.45 1.40
N ASP A 208 -24.24 14.50 2.72
CA ASP A 208 -23.17 15.28 3.35
C ASP A 208 -21.75 14.78 3.00
N ALA A 209 -21.62 13.60 2.37
CA ALA A 209 -20.37 13.05 1.88
C ALA A 209 -20.02 13.57 0.47
N PRO A 210 -19.01 14.44 0.30
CA PRO A 210 -18.70 15.05 -1.00
C PRO A 210 -18.32 14.05 -2.09
N ALA A 211 -17.71 12.92 -1.69
CA ALA A 211 -17.33 11.86 -2.62
C ALA A 211 -18.55 11.20 -3.28
N ILE A 212 -19.63 10.97 -2.53
CA ILE A 212 -20.87 10.38 -3.05
C ILE A 212 -21.61 11.38 -3.92
N ALA A 213 -21.70 12.64 -3.50
CA ALA A 213 -22.31 13.69 -4.31
C ALA A 213 -21.59 13.88 -5.67
N THR A 214 -20.25 13.89 -5.67
CA THR A 214 -19.45 13.99 -6.89
C THR A 214 -19.63 12.77 -7.79
N PHE A 215 -19.68 11.57 -7.21
CA PHE A 215 -19.96 10.34 -7.95
C PHE A 215 -21.34 10.39 -8.60
N ALA A 216 -22.38 10.77 -7.85
CA ALA A 216 -23.74 10.88 -8.37
C ALA A 216 -23.84 11.90 -9.52
N SER A 217 -23.19 13.07 -9.41
CA SER A 217 -23.11 14.04 -10.51
C SER A 217 -22.38 13.48 -11.73
N GLY A 218 -21.34 12.67 -11.52
CA GLY A 218 -20.63 11.99 -12.60
C GLY A 218 -21.50 10.99 -13.33
N VAL A 219 -22.25 10.17 -12.59
CA VAL A 219 -23.21 9.19 -13.16
C VAL A 219 -24.33 9.89 -13.92
N ASP A 220 -24.91 10.95 -13.36
CA ASP A 220 -25.96 11.76 -13.99
C ASP A 220 -25.51 12.31 -15.36
N ALA A 221 -24.27 12.81 -15.43
CA ALA A 221 -23.70 13.34 -16.67
C ALA A 221 -23.53 12.28 -17.79
N VAL A 222 -23.48 11.00 -17.44
CA VAL A 222 -23.30 9.89 -18.40
C VAL A 222 -24.44 8.86 -18.35
N ILE A 223 -25.61 9.26 -17.81
CA ILE A 223 -26.70 8.33 -17.49
C ILE A 223 -27.20 7.55 -18.71
N ALA A 224 -27.23 8.16 -19.90
CA ALA A 224 -27.60 7.48 -21.14
C ALA A 224 -26.64 6.32 -21.46
N ALA A 225 -25.32 6.55 -21.36
CA ALA A 225 -24.33 5.51 -21.58
C ALA A 225 -24.36 4.42 -20.50
N VAL A 226 -24.74 4.77 -19.26
CA VAL A 226 -24.96 3.80 -18.19
C VAL A 226 -26.16 2.91 -18.50
N TRP A 227 -27.26 3.49 -19.01
CA TRP A 227 -28.42 2.73 -19.47
C TRP A 227 -28.07 1.79 -20.60
N ASP A 228 -27.43 2.30 -21.65
CA ASP A 228 -26.99 1.48 -22.77
C ASP A 228 -26.10 0.33 -22.29
N ALA A 229 -25.19 0.57 -21.35
CA ALA A 229 -24.32 -0.46 -20.79
C ALA A 229 -25.07 -1.53 -19.95
N LEU A 230 -26.24 -1.21 -19.40
CA LEU A 230 -27.05 -2.14 -18.61
C LEU A 230 -28.07 -2.90 -19.45
N THR A 231 -28.60 -2.27 -20.51
CA THR A 231 -29.66 -2.85 -21.35
C THR A 231 -29.12 -3.55 -22.58
N GLU A 232 -28.02 -3.08 -23.15
CA GLU A 232 -27.50 -3.64 -24.39
C GLU A 232 -26.74 -4.94 -24.15
N PRO A 233 -26.89 -5.95 -25.03
CA PRO A 233 -26.19 -7.22 -24.90
C PRO A 233 -24.72 -7.13 -25.31
N TRP A 234 -24.29 -6.02 -25.92
CA TRP A 234 -22.91 -5.78 -26.35
C TRP A 234 -22.17 -4.81 -25.43
N SER A 235 -20.93 -5.14 -25.09
CA SER A 235 -20.04 -4.31 -24.27
C SER A 235 -18.72 -4.05 -24.98
N SER A 236 -18.28 -2.79 -24.98
CA SER A 236 -16.93 -2.41 -25.42
C SER A 236 -15.84 -2.77 -24.40
N GLY A 237 -16.21 -3.23 -23.20
CA GLY A 237 -15.28 -3.42 -22.08
C GLY A 237 -14.13 -4.38 -22.38
N GLN A 238 -14.38 -5.45 -23.13
CA GLN A 238 -13.32 -6.38 -23.56
C GLN A 238 -12.32 -5.68 -24.48
N ALA A 239 -12.82 -4.96 -25.49
CA ALA A 239 -11.99 -4.24 -26.45
C ALA A 239 -11.18 -3.14 -25.77
N GLU A 240 -11.81 -2.36 -24.89
CA GLU A 240 -11.16 -1.34 -24.06
C GLU A 240 -10.09 -1.92 -23.15
N GLY A 241 -10.35 -3.10 -22.55
CA GLY A 241 -9.36 -3.83 -21.76
C GLY A 241 -8.11 -4.18 -22.58
N GLN A 242 -8.28 -4.70 -23.79
CA GLN A 242 -7.15 -4.99 -24.68
C GLN A 242 -6.41 -3.72 -25.11
N VAL A 243 -7.14 -2.65 -25.43
CA VAL A 243 -6.56 -1.35 -25.77
C VAL A 243 -5.77 -0.77 -24.60
N ASN A 244 -6.27 -0.89 -23.37
CA ASN A 244 -5.57 -0.44 -22.17
C ASN A 244 -4.30 -1.24 -21.91
N ARG A 245 -4.34 -2.57 -22.08
CA ARG A 245 -3.15 -3.42 -21.99
C ARG A 245 -2.10 -3.02 -23.03
N LEU A 246 -2.52 -2.82 -24.28
CA LEU A 246 -1.64 -2.33 -25.35
C LEU A 246 -1.03 -0.98 -24.99
N LYS A 247 -1.84 -0.01 -24.54
CA LYS A 247 -1.39 1.32 -24.12
C LYS A 247 -0.39 1.23 -22.97
N LEU A 248 -0.61 0.36 -22.00
CA LEU A 248 0.32 0.15 -20.87
C LEU A 248 1.68 -0.35 -21.36
N ILE A 249 1.71 -1.37 -22.21
CA ILE A 249 2.97 -1.90 -22.78
C ILE A 249 3.68 -0.82 -23.61
N LYS A 250 2.94 -0.06 -24.40
CA LYS A 250 3.49 1.06 -25.18
C LYS A 250 4.09 2.15 -24.29
N ARG A 251 3.43 2.48 -23.17
CA ARG A 251 3.94 3.44 -22.16
C ARG A 251 5.21 2.93 -21.47
N GLN A 252 5.28 1.64 -21.14
CA GLN A 252 6.51 1.03 -20.60
C GLN A 252 7.67 1.08 -21.60
N CYS A 253 7.39 1.11 -22.90
CA CYS A 253 8.37 1.31 -23.96
C CYS A 253 8.63 2.80 -24.29
N TYR A 254 8.19 3.74 -23.45
CA TYR A 254 8.31 5.18 -23.68
C TYR A 254 7.77 5.63 -25.05
N GLY A 255 6.74 4.94 -25.57
CA GLY A 255 6.14 5.24 -26.87
C GLY A 255 6.94 4.78 -28.09
N ARG A 256 8.15 4.21 -27.92
CA ARG A 256 9.07 3.86 -29.01
C ARG A 256 8.91 2.43 -29.55
N ALA A 257 7.93 1.68 -29.05
CA ALA A 257 7.69 0.33 -29.54
C ALA A 257 6.95 0.35 -30.88
N GLY A 258 7.60 -0.17 -31.93
CA GLY A 258 6.96 -0.50 -33.19
C GLY A 258 6.02 -1.70 -33.08
N LEU A 259 5.21 -1.93 -34.11
CA LEU A 259 4.15 -2.94 -34.14
C LEU A 259 4.64 -4.35 -33.80
N GLU A 260 5.80 -4.76 -34.35
CA GLU A 260 6.38 -6.10 -34.10
C GLU A 260 6.82 -6.29 -32.64
N LEU A 261 7.40 -5.25 -32.02
CA LEU A 261 7.77 -5.30 -30.60
C LEU A 261 6.52 -5.36 -29.71
N LEU A 262 5.48 -4.60 -30.05
CA LEU A 262 4.21 -4.63 -29.32
C LEU A 262 3.55 -6.02 -29.39
N LYS A 263 3.46 -6.61 -30.58
CA LYS A 263 2.94 -7.98 -30.77
C LYS A 263 3.69 -8.99 -29.90
N ARG A 264 5.03 -9.00 -29.97
CA ARG A 264 5.86 -9.92 -29.18
C ARG A 264 5.64 -9.74 -27.67
N ARG A 265 5.61 -8.49 -27.19
CA ARG A 265 5.38 -8.20 -25.76
C ARG A 265 3.97 -8.57 -25.31
N MET A 266 2.95 -8.37 -26.15
CA MET A 266 1.58 -8.79 -25.84
C MET A 266 1.45 -10.30 -25.71
N VAL A 267 2.03 -11.07 -26.63
CA VAL A 267 2.02 -12.54 -26.58
C VAL A 267 2.76 -13.06 -25.34
N LEU A 268 3.93 -12.50 -25.02
CA LEU A 268 4.68 -12.89 -23.82
C LEU A 268 3.95 -12.51 -22.53
N ALA A 269 3.30 -11.35 -22.49
CA ALA A 269 2.48 -10.95 -21.36
C ALA A 269 1.25 -11.87 -21.19
N ALA A 270 0.68 -12.39 -22.29
CA ALA A 270 -0.47 -13.30 -22.22
C ALA A 270 -0.06 -14.70 -21.72
N ARG A 271 1.14 -15.15 -22.09
CA ARG A 271 1.69 -16.44 -21.61
C ARG A 271 2.11 -16.40 -20.14
N SER A 272 2.66 -15.29 -19.66
CA SER A 272 2.99 -15.12 -18.23
C SER A 272 1.75 -15.13 -17.35
N THR A 273 0.64 -14.54 -17.77
CA THR A 273 -0.64 -14.61 -17.04
C THR A 273 -1.26 -16.01 -17.00
N GLN A 274 -0.96 -16.88 -17.97
CA GLN A 274 -1.42 -18.28 -17.94
C GLN A 274 -0.55 -19.15 -17.00
N ASN A 275 0.77 -18.89 -16.94
CA ASN A 275 1.68 -19.62 -16.06
C ASN A 275 1.50 -19.29 -14.57
N GLU A 276 0.94 -18.13 -14.21
CA GLU A 276 0.65 -17.80 -12.81
C GLU A 276 -0.62 -18.49 -12.27
N HIS A 277 -1.47 -19.05 -13.15
CA HIS A 277 -2.69 -19.79 -12.78
C HIS A 277 -2.49 -21.33 -12.73
N GLU A 278 -1.31 -21.86 -13.05
CA GLU A 278 -0.91 -23.24 -12.75
C GLU A 278 0.21 -23.33 -11.70
N PRO A 279 -0.11 -23.19 -10.40
CA PRO A 279 0.74 -23.82 -9.39
C PRO A 279 -0.02 -24.76 -8.44
N PHE A 280 -1.24 -25.23 -8.78
CA PHE A 280 -2.03 -26.07 -7.85
C PHE A 280 -2.58 -27.41 -8.36
N LEU A 281 -2.31 -27.83 -9.60
CA LEU A 281 -2.84 -29.10 -10.14
C LEU A 281 -1.77 -30.12 -10.58
N LEU A 282 -0.68 -30.24 -9.83
CA LEU A 282 0.24 -31.38 -9.93
C LEU A 282 0.57 -31.99 -8.56
N SER A 283 -0.46 -32.28 -7.75
CA SER A 283 -0.32 -33.09 -6.52
C SER A 283 -1.44 -34.13 -6.33
N LEU A 284 -2.07 -34.61 -7.41
CA LEU A 284 -2.98 -35.76 -7.34
C LEU A 284 -2.79 -36.70 -8.54
N ARG A 285 -1.64 -37.39 -8.53
CA ARG A 285 -1.50 -38.76 -9.04
C ARG A 285 -0.63 -39.51 -8.04
N GLY A 286 -1.30 -40.00 -6.99
CA GLY A 286 -0.90 -41.25 -6.34
C GLY A 286 -1.44 -42.42 -7.14
#